data_AF-A0A077JJN9-F1
#
_entry.id   AF-A0A077JJN9-F1
#
_cell.length_a   1.000
_cell.length_b   1.000
_cell.length_c   1.000
_cell.angle_alpha   90.00
_cell.angle_beta   90.00
_cell.angle_gamma   90.00
#
_symmetry.space_group_name_H-M   'P 1'
#
loop_
_entity.id
_entity.type
_entity.pdbx_description
1 polymer ?
#
loop_
_entity_poly.entity_id
_entity_poly.type
_entity_poly.pdbx_seq_one_letter_code
_entity_poly.pdbx_strand_id
1 'polypeptide(L)'
;MSDRPINLLLIDNDAIFRLGLSNVLGNYSDFRVVVQTDFSKPIRETLVEHSIDLIILDPDTPNNVSEGWRFLQEIKQTYRTLKICLLSHLTDPLSLQTAKQAGVEGYCPKGITIERLIEQLQKIAQGQTVWPTLAVFSSNVTLEQPKSPQTWLLQGKQLGLKQINKTIKQINKTIKQINLQLTQNQLSWINKEFLKGKRRELLATKWLVNRFIPIDVTTAVPISQLKLSSTGSQNQNDPPVFSADSSTNILGVKSLNSLAIFKNTLKKLALNYDNLTSISLEIDILRTDKKEELMTIVIHQLGRSLEDLKFITVDASELPKNTAMIAQKIWHESAVNFLGKYCVLRSTITLDDIQNIIDHNISLVQKEFLRKIYYFDELLKYLLFDQKVIIEGLLYSTKSTEVCHRAEILLENFMIQTANGIVFLILNNFSDIEVISRKLFLDKMGSSREIAKFRNNLSWVYRQEQFWEEPRNIFESKYRLLFWSKKGIEATFIYASRQHELKQLKGIRWAVTIILESRDAFAPVLRSMVRLIGHGLVYLLTQVVGRGLGLIVRGIIQGISNSLQETRYGKNRERRDS
;
A
#
# COMPACT_ATOMS: atom_id res chain seq x y z
N MET A 1 -22.18 -26.39 40.71
CA MET A 1 -21.02 -25.79 40.00
C MET A 1 -19.82 -26.03 40.89
N SER A 2 -18.67 -26.41 40.35
CA SER A 2 -17.52 -26.76 41.20
C SER A 2 -16.94 -25.48 41.81
N ASP A 3 -16.99 -25.33 43.13
CA ASP A 3 -16.51 -24.16 43.91
C ASP A 3 -14.99 -23.95 43.89
N ARG A 4 -14.27 -24.47 42.88
CA ARG A 4 -12.81 -24.35 42.77
C ARG A 4 -12.42 -23.31 41.70
N PRO A 5 -11.45 -22.42 41.98
CA PRO A 5 -10.96 -21.46 41.01
C PRO A 5 -10.31 -22.19 39.82
N ILE A 6 -10.46 -21.60 38.63
CA ILE A 6 -9.87 -22.09 37.38
C ILE A 6 -8.37 -21.78 37.41
N ASN A 7 -7.54 -22.82 37.38
CA ASN A 7 -6.10 -22.66 37.38
C ASN A 7 -5.60 -22.29 35.97
N LEU A 8 -5.00 -21.11 35.86
CA LEU A 8 -4.51 -20.53 34.61
C LEU A 8 -2.99 -20.64 34.47
N LEU A 9 -2.56 -20.97 33.26
CA LEU A 9 -1.18 -20.81 32.80
C LEU A 9 -1.14 -19.70 31.74
N LEU A 10 -0.37 -18.63 31.99
CA LEU A 10 -0.21 -17.52 31.07
C LEU A 10 1.13 -17.62 30.33
N ILE A 11 1.07 -17.69 29.00
CA ILE A 11 2.23 -17.78 28.12
C ILE A 11 2.20 -16.60 27.15
N ASP A 12 3.16 -15.69 27.32
CA ASP A 12 3.33 -14.51 26.47
C ASP A 12 4.81 -14.10 26.50
N ASN A 13 5.34 -13.45 25.47
CA ASN A 13 6.72 -12.94 25.51
C ASN A 13 6.83 -11.54 26.13
N ASP A 14 5.73 -10.79 26.20
CA ASP A 14 5.70 -9.47 26.82
C ASP A 14 5.54 -9.58 28.35
N ALA A 15 6.62 -9.32 29.08
CA ALA A 15 6.63 -9.37 30.54
C ALA A 15 5.69 -8.34 31.20
N ILE A 16 5.51 -7.17 30.60
CA ILE A 16 4.61 -6.13 31.11
C ILE A 16 3.17 -6.60 30.95
N PHE A 17 2.84 -7.16 29.78
CA PHE A 17 1.51 -7.71 29.52
C PHE A 17 1.19 -8.88 30.47
N ARG A 18 2.14 -9.80 30.71
CA ARG A 18 1.94 -10.90 31.68
C ARG A 18 1.61 -10.40 33.08
N LEU A 19 2.41 -9.46 33.59
CA LEU A 19 2.22 -8.89 34.92
C LEU A 19 0.88 -8.16 35.02
N GLY A 20 0.54 -7.32 34.02
CA GLY A 20 -0.72 -6.60 33.98
C GLY A 20 -1.93 -7.53 33.95
N LEU A 21 -1.93 -8.51 33.06
CA LEU A 21 -3.02 -9.47 32.92
C LEU A 21 -3.16 -10.34 34.18
N SER A 22 -2.04 -10.80 34.76
CA SER A 22 -2.12 -11.59 35.99
C SER A 22 -2.65 -10.79 37.17
N ASN A 23 -2.29 -9.51 37.29
CA ASN A 23 -2.80 -8.65 38.35
C ASN A 23 -4.31 -8.42 38.20
N VAL A 24 -4.77 -8.17 36.97
CA VAL A 24 -6.19 -7.99 36.68
C VAL A 24 -6.98 -9.28 36.93
N LEU A 25 -6.51 -10.42 36.44
CA LEU A 25 -7.17 -11.72 36.66
C LEU A 25 -7.15 -12.14 38.13
N GLY A 26 -6.14 -11.73 38.89
CA GLY A 26 -6.05 -11.99 40.34
C GLY A 26 -7.13 -11.29 41.17
N ASN A 27 -7.81 -10.27 40.62
CA ASN A 27 -8.93 -9.60 41.28
C ASN A 27 -10.24 -10.39 41.19
N TYR A 28 -10.28 -11.50 40.44
CA TYR A 28 -11.48 -12.32 40.25
C TYR A 28 -11.32 -13.66 40.96
N SER A 29 -12.23 -13.96 41.90
CA SER A 29 -12.21 -15.21 42.69
C SER A 29 -12.30 -16.48 41.85
N ASP A 30 -12.83 -16.38 40.64
CA ASP A 30 -13.04 -17.50 39.73
C ASP A 30 -11.75 -17.98 39.07
N PHE A 31 -10.68 -17.19 39.10
CA PHE A 31 -9.42 -17.47 38.42
C PHE A 31 -8.24 -17.45 39.37
N ARG A 32 -7.30 -18.37 39.13
CA ARG A 32 -6.01 -18.37 39.80
C ARG A 32 -4.91 -18.53 38.77
N VAL A 33 -4.10 -17.50 38.57
CA VAL A 33 -2.90 -17.61 37.74
C VAL A 33 -1.83 -18.38 38.51
N VAL A 34 -1.65 -19.65 38.16
CA VAL A 34 -0.71 -20.56 38.85
C VAL A 34 0.70 -20.34 38.34
N VAL A 35 0.85 -20.11 37.04
CA VAL A 35 2.15 -19.90 36.40
C VAL A 35 2.06 -18.84 35.31
N GLN A 36 3.11 -18.01 35.21
CA GLN A 36 3.35 -17.06 34.14
C GLN A 36 4.73 -17.31 33.55
N THR A 37 4.82 -17.45 32.23
CA THR A 37 6.09 -17.71 31.55
C THR A 37 6.11 -17.16 30.13
N ASP A 38 7.29 -17.05 29.55
CA ASP A 38 7.51 -16.96 28.11
C ASP A 38 7.81 -18.36 27.54
N PHE A 39 8.18 -18.43 26.26
CA PHE A 39 8.57 -19.68 25.59
C PHE A 39 9.99 -20.17 25.95
N SER A 40 10.76 -19.43 26.76
CA SER A 40 12.14 -19.81 27.11
C SER A 40 12.23 -20.93 28.14
N LYS A 41 11.15 -21.15 28.92
CA LYS A 41 11.09 -22.19 29.94
C LYS A 41 10.52 -23.50 29.39
N PRO A 42 10.89 -24.66 29.96
CA PRO A 42 10.31 -25.95 29.61
C PRO A 42 8.86 -26.05 30.11
N ILE A 43 7.91 -25.50 29.34
CA ILE A 43 6.47 -25.46 29.69
C ILE A 43 5.88 -26.87 29.96
N ARG A 44 6.48 -27.93 29.39
CA ARG A 44 6.07 -29.31 29.65
C ARG A 44 6.26 -29.72 31.11
N GLU A 45 7.36 -29.31 31.74
CA GLU A 45 7.63 -29.62 33.15
C GLU A 45 6.60 -28.90 34.04
N THR A 46 6.28 -27.66 33.70
CA THR A 46 5.23 -26.87 34.36
C THR A 46 3.84 -27.55 34.32
N LEU A 47 3.50 -28.21 33.21
CA LEU A 47 2.22 -28.93 33.07
C LEU A 47 2.17 -30.23 33.89
N VAL A 48 3.32 -30.78 34.29
CA VAL A 48 3.40 -31.97 35.17
C VAL A 48 3.36 -31.55 36.64
N GLU A 49 3.99 -30.43 36.98
CA GLU A 49 4.08 -29.92 38.36
C GLU A 49 2.80 -29.23 38.86
N HIS A 50 2.00 -28.68 37.94
CA HIS A 50 0.82 -27.89 38.29
C HIS A 50 -0.45 -28.39 37.60
N SER A 51 -1.56 -28.43 38.33
CA SER A 51 -2.87 -28.70 37.74
C SER A 51 -3.40 -27.47 37.01
N ILE A 52 -3.27 -27.45 35.68
CA ILE A 52 -3.73 -26.35 34.81
C ILE A 52 -5.08 -26.72 34.17
N ASP A 53 -6.07 -25.85 34.33
CA ASP A 53 -7.40 -26.01 33.74
C ASP A 53 -7.51 -25.31 32.37
N LEU A 54 -6.82 -24.18 32.20
CA LEU A 54 -6.85 -23.37 30.97
C LEU A 54 -5.52 -22.65 30.72
N ILE A 55 -5.03 -22.70 29.49
CA ILE A 55 -3.87 -21.94 29.03
C ILE A 55 -4.35 -20.67 28.30
N ILE A 56 -3.79 -19.52 28.66
CA ILE A 56 -3.86 -18.30 27.86
C ILE A 56 -2.53 -18.16 27.13
N LEU A 57 -2.56 -18.19 25.80
CA LEU A 57 -1.37 -18.26 24.96
C LEU A 57 -1.36 -17.14 23.92
N ASP A 58 -0.27 -16.39 23.84
CA ASP A 58 0.10 -15.64 22.65
C ASP A 58 1.08 -16.46 21.80
N PRO A 59 0.64 -17.02 20.64
CA PRO A 59 1.53 -17.78 19.76
C PRO A 59 2.46 -16.89 18.91
N ASP A 60 2.18 -15.58 18.81
CA ASP A 60 2.88 -14.68 17.90
C ASP A 60 4.08 -14.03 18.60
N THR A 61 5.28 -14.52 18.27
CA THR A 61 6.52 -14.00 18.85
C THR A 61 7.24 -13.06 17.86
N PRO A 62 7.77 -11.90 18.31
CA PRO A 62 8.44 -10.93 17.43
C PRO A 62 9.66 -11.50 16.68
N ASN A 63 10.28 -12.55 17.23
CA ASN A 63 11.56 -13.09 16.74
C ASN A 63 11.44 -14.48 16.07
N ASN A 64 10.33 -15.21 16.24
CA ASN A 64 10.11 -16.53 15.61
C ASN A 64 8.62 -16.93 15.61
N VAL A 65 7.88 -16.50 14.58
CA VAL A 65 6.45 -16.82 14.41
C VAL A 65 6.19 -18.34 14.38
N SER A 66 7.18 -19.18 14.04
CA SER A 66 6.97 -20.64 13.95
C SER A 66 6.95 -21.39 15.29
N GLU A 67 7.46 -20.82 16.38
CA GLU A 67 7.66 -21.57 17.64
C GLU A 67 6.37 -21.73 18.44
N GLY A 68 5.62 -20.64 18.67
CA GLY A 68 4.35 -20.68 19.42
C GLY A 68 3.26 -21.50 18.74
N TRP A 69 3.18 -21.43 17.41
CA TRP A 69 2.25 -22.21 16.60
C TRP A 69 2.60 -23.71 16.55
N ARG A 70 3.90 -24.05 16.53
CA ARG A 70 4.35 -25.44 16.62
C ARG A 70 4.07 -26.02 18.01
N PHE A 71 4.35 -25.25 19.06
CA PHE A 71 4.03 -25.61 20.44
C PHE A 71 2.54 -25.90 20.63
N LEU A 72 1.67 -25.06 20.05
CA LEU A 72 0.22 -25.27 20.06
C LEU A 72 -0.18 -26.64 19.49
N GLN A 73 0.38 -27.00 18.33
CA GLN A 73 0.12 -28.29 17.68
C GLN A 73 0.61 -29.46 18.52
N GLU A 74 1.82 -29.37 19.08
CA GLU A 74 2.42 -30.41 19.93
C GLU A 74 1.62 -30.61 21.23
N ILE A 75 1.18 -29.52 21.88
CA ILE A 75 0.35 -29.60 23.09
C ILE A 75 -1.01 -30.23 22.79
N LYS A 76 -1.70 -29.81 21.73
CA LYS A 76 -3.02 -30.37 21.42
C LYS A 76 -2.97 -31.85 21.01
N GLN A 77 -1.85 -32.31 20.45
CA GLN A 77 -1.60 -33.72 20.21
C GLN A 77 -1.38 -34.51 21.51
N THR A 78 -0.68 -33.92 22.48
CA THR A 78 -0.28 -34.59 23.73
C THR A 78 -1.38 -34.53 24.81
N TYR A 79 -2.01 -33.37 24.99
CA TYR A 79 -2.99 -33.06 26.02
C TYR A 79 -4.32 -32.65 25.39
N ARG A 80 -5.04 -33.64 24.85
CA ARG A 80 -6.26 -33.40 24.05
C ARG A 80 -7.42 -32.74 24.82
N THR A 81 -7.43 -32.87 26.15
CA THR A 81 -8.45 -32.31 27.05
C THR A 81 -8.10 -30.94 27.61
N LEU A 82 -6.86 -30.47 27.40
CA LEU A 82 -6.40 -29.20 27.95
C LEU A 82 -6.94 -28.03 27.14
N LYS A 83 -7.58 -27.08 27.82
CA LYS A 83 -8.23 -25.94 27.20
C LYS A 83 -7.23 -24.85 26.90
N ILE A 84 -7.32 -24.27 25.71
CA ILE A 84 -6.43 -23.21 25.24
C ILE A 84 -7.29 -22.05 24.73
N CYS A 85 -7.03 -20.86 25.28
CA CYS A 85 -7.50 -19.59 24.77
C CYS A 85 -6.31 -18.86 24.14
N LEU A 86 -6.39 -18.57 22.85
CA LEU A 86 -5.43 -17.71 22.19
C LEU A 86 -5.73 -16.24 22.54
N LEU A 87 -4.71 -15.47 22.91
CA LEU A 87 -4.80 -14.04 23.18
C LEU A 87 -3.66 -13.33 22.45
N SER A 88 -3.90 -12.90 21.20
CA SER A 88 -2.87 -12.33 20.32
C SER A 88 -3.31 -11.02 19.64
N HIS A 89 -2.32 -10.20 19.26
CA HIS A 89 -2.51 -9.09 18.33
C HIS A 89 -2.43 -9.62 16.89
N LEU A 90 -3.60 -9.77 16.24
CA LEU A 90 -3.72 -9.93 14.78
C LEU A 90 -3.10 -11.21 14.22
N THR A 91 -3.94 -12.24 14.02
CA THR A 91 -3.52 -13.51 13.43
C THR A 91 -4.12 -13.74 12.03
N ASP A 92 -3.33 -14.28 11.11
CA ASP A 92 -3.77 -14.73 9.78
C ASP A 92 -4.98 -15.70 9.86
N PRO A 93 -6.06 -15.49 9.07
CA PRO A 93 -7.26 -16.34 9.12
C PRO A 93 -7.00 -17.83 8.89
N LEU A 94 -6.01 -18.17 8.06
CA LEU A 94 -5.60 -19.57 7.84
C LEU A 94 -4.99 -20.18 9.11
N SER A 95 -4.21 -19.41 9.86
CA SER A 95 -3.61 -19.84 11.13
C SER A 95 -4.68 -20.01 12.22
N LEU A 96 -5.66 -19.09 12.31
CA LEU A 96 -6.81 -19.24 13.21
C LEU A 96 -7.68 -20.46 12.86
N GLN A 97 -7.93 -20.70 11.57
CA GLN A 97 -8.65 -21.90 11.12
C GLN A 97 -7.86 -23.17 11.45
N THR A 98 -6.55 -23.16 11.29
CA THR A 98 -5.68 -24.28 11.65
C THR A 98 -5.68 -24.54 13.16
N ALA A 99 -5.65 -23.50 14.00
CA ALA A 99 -5.81 -23.65 15.46
C ALA A 99 -7.18 -24.20 15.84
N LYS A 100 -8.26 -23.70 15.22
CA LYS A 100 -9.61 -24.20 15.43
C LYS A 100 -9.72 -25.68 15.04
N GLN A 101 -9.15 -26.07 13.90
CA GLN A 101 -9.07 -27.47 13.46
C GLN A 101 -8.19 -28.34 14.37
N ALA A 102 -7.15 -27.76 14.98
CA ALA A 102 -6.30 -28.42 15.97
C ALA A 102 -6.99 -28.61 17.33
N GLY A 103 -8.23 -28.12 17.50
CA GLY A 103 -9.04 -28.31 18.70
C GLY A 103 -8.83 -27.25 19.76
N VAL A 104 -8.37 -26.05 19.39
CA VAL A 104 -8.32 -24.89 20.29
C VAL A 104 -9.73 -24.38 20.59
N GLU A 105 -10.00 -24.08 21.85
CA GLU A 105 -11.34 -23.78 22.33
C GLU A 105 -11.72 -22.33 22.10
N GLY A 106 -10.77 -21.39 22.12
CA GLY A 106 -11.12 -20.03 21.77
C GLY A 106 -9.98 -19.10 21.38
N TYR A 107 -10.38 -17.95 20.85
CA TYR A 107 -9.50 -16.87 20.44
C TYR A 107 -10.09 -15.53 20.88
N CYS A 108 -9.26 -14.74 21.56
CA CYS A 108 -9.52 -13.37 21.97
C CYS A 108 -8.48 -12.45 21.30
N PRO A 109 -8.86 -11.33 20.67
CA PRO A 109 -7.89 -10.33 20.25
C PRO A 109 -7.30 -9.60 21.46
N LYS A 110 -5.98 -9.38 21.49
CA LYS A 110 -5.37 -8.46 22.46
C LYS A 110 -5.92 -7.04 22.23
N GLY A 111 -6.45 -6.44 23.28
CA GLY A 111 -7.24 -5.19 23.21
C GLY A 111 -8.74 -5.39 23.50
N ILE A 112 -9.20 -6.64 23.64
CA ILE A 112 -10.51 -6.95 24.22
C ILE A 112 -10.67 -6.33 25.62
N THR A 113 -11.88 -5.88 25.96
CA THR A 113 -12.17 -5.39 27.32
C THR A 113 -12.04 -6.51 28.34
N ILE A 114 -11.67 -6.18 29.58
CA ILE A 114 -11.42 -7.15 30.65
C ILE A 114 -12.70 -7.94 30.97
N GLU A 115 -13.85 -7.26 31.01
CA GLU A 115 -15.14 -7.87 31.33
C GLU A 115 -15.50 -8.93 30.28
N ARG A 116 -15.24 -8.63 29.00
CA ARG A 116 -15.53 -9.55 27.90
C ARG A 116 -14.53 -10.70 27.87
N LEU A 117 -13.25 -10.45 28.16
CA LEU A 117 -12.23 -11.50 28.27
C LEU A 117 -12.64 -12.53 29.34
N ILE A 118 -13.10 -12.07 30.50
CA ILE A 118 -13.53 -12.92 31.61
C ILE A 118 -14.72 -13.78 31.22
N GLU A 119 -15.74 -13.19 30.59
CA GLU A 119 -16.89 -13.92 30.08
C GLU A 119 -16.47 -15.04 29.10
N GLN A 120 -15.52 -14.74 28.21
CA GLN A 120 -15.01 -15.72 27.24
C GLN A 120 -14.18 -16.82 27.92
N LEU A 121 -13.32 -16.48 28.88
CA LEU A 121 -12.54 -17.45 29.64
C LEU A 121 -13.42 -18.39 30.47
N GLN A 122 -14.49 -17.89 31.10
CA GLN A 122 -15.47 -18.72 31.81
C GLN A 122 -16.17 -19.70 30.86
N LYS A 123 -16.61 -19.24 29.69
CA LYS A 123 -17.23 -20.10 28.66
C LYS A 123 -16.27 -21.19 28.17
N ILE A 124 -15.01 -20.84 27.90
CA ILE A 124 -13.98 -21.80 27.51
C ILE A 124 -13.73 -22.81 28.64
N ALA A 125 -13.63 -22.34 29.88
CA ALA A 125 -13.46 -23.19 31.06
C ALA A 125 -14.66 -24.14 31.28
N GLN A 126 -15.85 -23.82 30.78
CA GLN A 126 -17.01 -24.73 30.77
C GLN A 126 -17.01 -25.71 29.59
N GLY A 127 -16.01 -25.66 28.72
CA GLY A 127 -15.90 -26.52 27.53
C GLY A 127 -16.63 -25.97 26.30
N GLN A 128 -17.08 -24.72 26.34
CA GLN A 128 -17.65 -24.07 25.16
C GLN A 128 -16.53 -23.60 24.24
N THR A 129 -16.80 -23.58 22.93
CA THR A 129 -15.88 -22.99 21.96
C THR A 129 -16.24 -21.54 21.72
N VAL A 130 -15.28 -20.64 21.94
CA VAL A 130 -15.46 -19.20 21.84
C VAL A 130 -14.54 -18.69 20.75
N TRP A 131 -15.07 -18.65 19.54
CA TRP A 131 -14.41 -18.07 18.38
C TRP A 131 -15.21 -16.88 17.90
N PRO A 132 -14.56 -15.78 17.46
CA PRO A 132 -15.27 -14.78 16.69
C PRO A 132 -15.92 -15.44 15.48
N THR A 133 -17.06 -14.92 15.03
CA THR A 133 -17.79 -15.43 13.85
C THR A 133 -16.92 -15.25 12.61
N LEU A 134 -16.06 -16.22 12.33
CA LEU A 134 -15.35 -16.36 11.08
C LEU A 134 -16.31 -17.08 10.12
N ALA A 135 -16.78 -16.38 9.08
CA ALA A 135 -17.60 -16.99 8.04
C ALA A 135 -16.81 -18.11 7.33
N VAL A 136 -17.06 -19.37 7.69
CA VAL A 136 -16.48 -20.54 7.02
C VAL A 136 -17.60 -21.26 6.26
N PHE A 137 -17.50 -21.23 4.94
CA PHE A 137 -18.27 -22.09 4.04
C PHE A 137 -17.89 -23.55 4.30
N SER A 138 -18.80 -24.33 4.87
CA SER A 138 -18.72 -25.79 4.91
C SER A 138 -19.42 -26.38 3.69
N SER A 139 -18.65 -26.81 2.69
CA SER A 139 -19.15 -27.45 1.47
C SER A 139 -19.38 -28.96 1.69
N ASN A 140 -20.63 -29.35 1.94
CA ASN A 140 -21.12 -30.69 1.61
C ASN A 140 -22.06 -30.53 0.40
N VAL A 141 -21.54 -30.71 -0.82
CA VAL A 141 -22.38 -30.74 -2.03
C VAL A 141 -21.96 -31.90 -2.92
N THR A 142 -22.91 -32.82 -3.09
CA THR A 142 -22.93 -33.94 -4.04
C THR A 142 -22.85 -33.39 -5.47
N LEU A 143 -22.00 -33.97 -6.30
CA LEU A 143 -21.72 -33.52 -7.66
C LEU A 143 -22.86 -33.86 -8.62
N GLU A 144 -23.63 -32.87 -9.06
CA GLU A 144 -24.25 -32.88 -10.38
C GLU A 144 -23.81 -31.63 -11.16
N GLN A 145 -23.24 -31.85 -12.35
CA GLN A 145 -22.66 -30.81 -13.20
C GLN A 145 -23.66 -30.24 -14.20
N PRO A 146 -23.80 -28.91 -14.33
CA PRO A 146 -24.32 -28.28 -15.53
C PRO A 146 -23.18 -27.94 -16.52
N LYS A 147 -23.43 -28.23 -17.79
CA LYS A 147 -22.54 -27.99 -18.94
C LYS A 147 -22.50 -26.49 -19.29
N SER A 148 -21.35 -25.83 -19.18
CA SER A 148 -21.08 -24.55 -19.85
C SER A 148 -19.58 -24.37 -20.18
N PRO A 149 -19.22 -23.59 -21.21
CA PRO A 149 -17.95 -23.71 -21.95
C PRO A 149 -16.77 -22.92 -21.34
N GLN A 150 -16.48 -23.10 -20.05
CA GLN A 150 -15.35 -22.44 -19.37
C GLN A 150 -14.23 -23.40 -18.88
N THR A 151 -14.41 -24.71 -19.07
CA THR A 151 -13.45 -25.73 -18.62
C THR A 151 -12.07 -25.63 -19.28
N TRP A 152 -11.98 -25.21 -20.54
CA TRP A 152 -10.69 -25.15 -21.26
C TRP A 152 -9.74 -24.08 -20.69
N LEU A 153 -10.25 -22.93 -20.26
CA LEU A 153 -9.44 -21.79 -19.81
C LEU A 153 -8.93 -22.01 -18.37
N LEU A 154 -9.76 -22.62 -17.54
CA LEU A 154 -9.41 -23.04 -16.17
C LEU A 154 -8.46 -24.25 -16.18
N GLN A 155 -8.68 -25.23 -17.08
CA GLN A 155 -7.73 -26.33 -17.27
C GLN A 155 -6.39 -25.83 -17.83
N GLY A 156 -6.38 -24.90 -18.79
CA GLY A 156 -5.15 -24.30 -19.32
C GLY A 156 -4.31 -23.58 -18.26
N LYS A 157 -4.96 -22.80 -17.38
CA LYS A 157 -4.29 -22.10 -16.26
C LYS A 157 -3.74 -23.09 -15.22
N GLN A 158 -4.51 -24.11 -14.85
CA GLN A 158 -4.08 -25.13 -13.89
C GLN A 158 -2.97 -26.04 -14.45
N LEU A 159 -3.01 -26.37 -15.75
CA LEU A 159 -1.97 -27.12 -16.44
C LEU A 159 -0.67 -26.31 -16.51
N GLY A 160 -0.75 -25.02 -16.85
CA GLY A 160 0.40 -24.12 -16.87
C GLY A 160 1.08 -23.99 -15.49
N LEU A 161 0.29 -23.80 -14.42
CA LEU A 161 0.81 -23.72 -13.05
C LEU A 161 1.40 -25.05 -12.55
N LYS A 162 0.77 -26.19 -12.87
CA LYS A 162 1.33 -27.53 -12.59
C LYS A 162 2.66 -27.75 -13.32
N GLN A 163 2.77 -27.27 -14.56
CA GLN A 163 3.99 -27.37 -15.35
C GLN A 163 5.11 -26.48 -14.79
N ILE A 164 4.78 -25.24 -14.39
CA ILE A 164 5.72 -24.33 -13.71
C ILE A 164 6.25 -24.95 -12.40
N ASN A 165 5.36 -25.47 -11.55
CA ASN A 165 5.75 -26.12 -10.30
C ASN A 165 6.61 -27.38 -10.53
N LYS A 166 6.30 -28.18 -11.55
CA LYS A 166 7.12 -29.33 -11.97
C LYS A 166 8.51 -28.89 -12.40
N THR A 167 8.62 -27.81 -13.19
CA THR A 167 9.89 -27.23 -13.65
C THR A 167 10.71 -26.67 -12.47
N ILE A 168 10.09 -25.96 -11.53
CA ILE A 168 10.77 -25.46 -10.32
C ILE A 168 11.31 -26.63 -9.48
N LYS A 169 10.52 -27.70 -9.32
CA LYS A 169 10.94 -28.92 -8.60
C LYS A 169 12.12 -29.59 -9.30
N GLN A 170 12.13 -29.65 -10.64
CA GLN A 170 13.25 -30.16 -11.43
C GLN A 170 14.50 -29.28 -11.27
N ILE A 171 14.38 -27.95 -11.39
CA ILE A 171 15.49 -27.00 -11.19
C ILE A 171 16.11 -27.19 -9.81
N ASN A 172 15.29 -27.32 -8.75
CA ASN A 172 15.79 -27.56 -7.39
C ASN A 172 16.55 -28.88 -7.27
N LYS A 173 16.07 -29.96 -7.91
CA LYS A 173 16.76 -31.26 -7.95
C LYS A 173 18.11 -31.14 -8.65
N THR A 174 18.17 -30.44 -9.79
CA THR A 174 19.40 -30.23 -10.56
C THR A 174 20.40 -29.39 -9.78
N ILE A 175 19.97 -28.30 -9.12
CA ILE A 175 20.85 -27.48 -8.27
C ILE A 175 21.41 -28.33 -7.11
N LYS A 176 20.59 -29.19 -6.50
CA LYS A 176 21.05 -30.10 -5.43
C LYS A 176 22.10 -31.10 -5.94
N GLN A 177 21.91 -31.66 -7.13
CA GLN A 177 22.89 -32.55 -7.77
C GLN A 177 24.19 -31.84 -8.12
N ILE A 178 24.12 -30.62 -8.69
CA ILE A 178 25.30 -29.80 -8.99
C ILE A 178 26.08 -29.47 -7.71
N ASN A 179 25.39 -29.11 -6.62
CA ASN A 179 26.05 -28.85 -5.35
C ASN A 179 26.74 -30.10 -4.78
N LEU A 180 26.12 -31.28 -4.88
CA LEU A 180 26.74 -32.54 -4.46
C LEU A 180 27.99 -32.87 -5.31
N GLN A 181 27.93 -32.68 -6.63
CA GLN A 181 29.07 -32.88 -7.53
C GLN A 181 30.21 -31.90 -7.24
N LEU A 182 29.90 -30.63 -6.99
CA LEU A 182 30.91 -29.60 -6.64
C LEU A 182 31.62 -29.89 -5.30
N THR A 183 31.04 -30.73 -4.44
CA THR A 183 31.60 -31.12 -3.14
C THR A 183 32.50 -32.37 -3.26
N GLN A 184 32.40 -33.14 -4.35
CA GLN A 184 33.24 -34.32 -4.60
C GLN A 184 34.57 -33.90 -5.25
N ASN A 185 35.69 -34.35 -4.66
CA ASN A 185 37.04 -33.85 -4.95
C ASN A 185 37.69 -34.42 -6.24
N GLN A 186 36.91 -34.98 -7.17
CA GLN A 186 37.41 -35.70 -8.36
C GLN A 186 37.16 -34.98 -9.71
N LEU A 187 36.73 -33.71 -9.70
CA LEU A 187 36.40 -32.97 -10.93
C LEU A 187 37.57 -32.09 -11.41
N SER A 188 37.87 -32.17 -12.71
CA SER A 188 38.77 -31.23 -13.40
C SER A 188 38.31 -29.78 -13.21
N TRP A 189 39.27 -28.84 -13.13
CA TRP A 189 39.03 -27.43 -12.83
C TRP A 189 38.05 -26.76 -13.82
N ILE A 190 38.12 -27.12 -15.10
CA ILE A 190 37.20 -26.65 -16.15
C ILE A 190 35.77 -27.10 -15.87
N ASN A 191 35.58 -28.35 -15.46
CA ASN A 191 34.25 -28.90 -15.14
C ASN A 191 33.67 -28.24 -13.89
N LYS A 192 34.52 -27.90 -12.92
CA LYS A 192 34.12 -27.17 -11.71
C LYS A 192 33.61 -25.77 -12.04
N GLU A 193 34.29 -25.06 -12.94
CA GLU A 193 33.88 -23.70 -13.32
C GLU A 193 32.65 -23.70 -14.24
N PHE A 194 32.55 -24.67 -15.14
CA PHE A 194 31.33 -24.90 -15.95
C PHE A 194 30.10 -25.19 -15.08
N LEU A 195 30.22 -26.05 -14.07
CA LEU A 195 29.14 -26.37 -13.14
C LEU A 195 28.74 -25.16 -12.27
N LYS A 196 29.69 -24.32 -11.85
CA LYS A 196 29.39 -23.04 -11.17
C LYS A 196 28.64 -22.08 -12.09
N GLY A 197 29.01 -21.99 -13.37
CA GLY A 197 28.31 -21.21 -14.39
C GLY A 197 26.86 -21.66 -14.55
N LYS A 198 26.66 -22.97 -14.79
CA LYS A 198 25.33 -23.59 -14.89
C LYS A 198 24.48 -23.39 -13.64
N ARG A 199 25.10 -23.35 -12.44
CA ARG A 199 24.42 -23.02 -11.19
C ARG A 199 23.90 -21.59 -11.18
N ARG A 200 24.70 -20.61 -11.64
CA ARG A 200 24.29 -19.19 -11.69
C ARG A 200 23.10 -19.01 -12.65
N GLU A 201 23.14 -19.67 -13.80
CA GLU A 201 22.04 -19.66 -14.77
C GLU A 201 20.76 -20.24 -14.17
N LEU A 202 20.81 -21.42 -13.55
CA LEU A 202 19.63 -22.05 -12.94
C LEU A 202 19.06 -21.23 -11.77
N LEU A 203 19.91 -20.55 -11.00
CA LEU A 203 19.47 -19.62 -9.95
C LEU A 203 18.81 -18.37 -10.54
N ALA A 204 19.36 -17.81 -11.62
CA ALA A 204 18.76 -16.67 -12.33
C ALA A 204 17.41 -17.05 -12.97
N THR A 205 17.31 -18.23 -13.59
CA THR A 205 16.05 -18.78 -14.11
C THR A 205 15.03 -18.98 -13.00
N LYS A 206 15.42 -19.56 -11.86
CA LYS A 206 14.53 -19.72 -10.69
C LYS A 206 14.04 -18.37 -10.16
N TRP A 207 14.92 -17.38 -10.07
CA TRP A 207 14.58 -16.03 -9.64
C TRP A 207 13.61 -15.35 -10.61
N LEU A 208 13.84 -15.47 -11.92
CA LEU A 208 12.95 -14.97 -12.98
C LEU A 208 11.56 -15.62 -12.89
N VAL A 209 11.51 -16.95 -12.85
CA VAL A 209 10.24 -17.69 -12.77
C VAL A 209 9.46 -17.27 -11.52
N ASN A 210 10.09 -17.19 -10.36
CA ASN A 210 9.43 -16.74 -9.13
C ASN A 210 8.94 -15.28 -9.17
N ARG A 211 9.55 -14.42 -10.00
CA ARG A 211 9.12 -13.02 -10.16
C ARG A 211 7.92 -12.87 -11.11
N PHE A 212 7.78 -13.80 -12.06
CA PHE A 212 6.72 -13.78 -13.07
C PHE A 212 5.57 -14.76 -12.79
N ILE A 213 5.65 -15.58 -11.73
CA ILE A 213 4.48 -16.28 -11.21
C ILE A 213 3.50 -15.20 -10.69
N PRO A 214 2.26 -15.15 -11.20
CA PRO A 214 1.26 -14.25 -10.66
C PRO A 214 1.07 -14.59 -9.18
N ILE A 215 1.29 -13.59 -8.31
CA ILE A 215 0.81 -13.63 -6.93
C ILE A 215 -0.68 -13.93 -7.03
N ASP A 216 -1.16 -14.93 -6.30
CA ASP A 216 -2.57 -15.27 -6.24
C ASP A 216 -3.35 -14.01 -5.83
N VAL A 217 -3.96 -13.37 -6.82
CA VAL A 217 -5.17 -12.58 -6.57
C VAL A 217 -6.16 -13.64 -6.13
N THR A 218 -6.39 -13.74 -4.82
CA THR A 218 -7.52 -14.48 -4.26
C THR A 218 -8.78 -13.88 -4.86
N THR A 219 -9.19 -14.44 -6.00
CA THR A 219 -10.53 -14.26 -6.53
C THR A 219 -11.45 -14.94 -5.55
N ALA A 220 -12.10 -14.14 -4.69
CA ALA A 220 -13.27 -14.60 -3.98
C ALA A 220 -14.27 -15.15 -5.00
N VAL A 221 -14.81 -16.32 -4.68
CA VAL A 221 -15.77 -17.06 -5.50
C VAL A 221 -16.99 -16.16 -5.78
N PRO A 222 -17.48 -16.05 -7.04
CA PRO A 222 -18.72 -15.35 -7.30
C PRO A 222 -19.89 -16.16 -6.71
N ILE A 223 -20.63 -15.56 -5.78
CA ILE A 223 -21.86 -16.13 -5.22
C ILE A 223 -22.86 -16.28 -6.36
N SER A 224 -23.21 -17.51 -6.70
CA SER A 224 -24.21 -17.85 -7.69
C SER A 224 -25.61 -17.54 -7.18
N GLN A 225 -26.46 -17.05 -8.08
CA GLN A 225 -27.83 -16.60 -7.88
C GLN A 225 -28.70 -17.67 -7.19
N LEU A 226 -29.30 -17.30 -6.05
CA LEU A 226 -30.48 -17.96 -5.51
C LEU A 226 -31.71 -17.11 -5.84
N LYS A 227 -32.47 -17.56 -6.83
CA LYS A 227 -33.89 -17.19 -6.98
C LYS A 227 -34.68 -18.02 -5.96
N LEU A 228 -35.38 -17.35 -5.04
CA LEU A 228 -36.61 -17.90 -4.48
C LEU A 228 -37.63 -16.79 -4.22
N SER A 229 -38.87 -17.17 -4.50
CA SER A 229 -40.08 -16.41 -4.73
C SER A 229 -40.89 -16.11 -3.47
N SER A 230 -41.65 -15.01 -3.54
CA SER A 230 -42.86 -14.62 -2.77
C SER A 230 -42.68 -14.51 -1.24
N THR A 231 -43.26 -13.55 -0.52
CA THR A 231 -44.63 -13.01 -0.55
C THR A 231 -44.64 -11.65 0.16
N GLY A 232 -45.57 -10.77 -0.22
CA GLY A 232 -45.64 -9.41 0.29
C GLY A 232 -46.01 -9.25 1.77
N SER A 233 -45.54 -8.16 2.35
CA SER A 233 -46.37 -7.28 3.19
C SER A 233 -45.75 -5.89 3.19
N GLN A 234 -46.55 -4.95 2.71
CA GLN A 234 -46.30 -3.52 2.81
C GLN A 234 -46.26 -3.14 4.30
N ASN A 235 -45.22 -2.42 4.71
CA ASN A 235 -45.32 -1.44 5.77
C ASN A 235 -44.33 -0.32 5.44
N GLN A 236 -44.89 0.76 4.92
CA GLN A 236 -44.23 2.05 4.76
C GLN A 236 -43.88 2.57 6.15
N ASN A 237 -42.58 2.73 6.40
CA ASN A 237 -42.05 3.65 7.41
C ASN A 237 -40.75 4.19 6.81
N ASP A 238 -40.89 5.28 6.05
CA ASP A 238 -39.78 6.04 5.52
C ASP A 238 -38.89 6.54 6.67
N PRO A 239 -37.55 6.41 6.59
CA PRO A 239 -36.65 7.13 7.49
C PRO A 239 -36.67 8.63 7.14
N PRO A 240 -36.41 9.52 8.10
CA PRO A 240 -36.60 10.96 7.93
C PRO A 240 -35.71 11.50 6.81
N VAL A 241 -36.35 12.16 5.85
CA VAL A 241 -35.73 12.98 4.82
C VAL A 241 -35.01 14.14 5.51
N PHE A 242 -33.68 14.08 5.58
CA PHE A 242 -32.87 15.25 5.88
C PHE A 242 -32.82 16.11 4.60
N SER A 243 -33.65 17.15 4.60
CA SER A 243 -33.63 18.23 3.63
C SER A 243 -32.31 19.01 3.68
N ALA A 244 -31.88 19.46 2.50
CA ALA A 244 -30.56 20.02 2.19
C ALA A 244 -30.24 21.41 2.79
N ASP A 245 -30.99 21.87 3.79
CA ASP A 245 -30.85 23.21 4.39
C ASP A 245 -30.08 23.23 5.74
N SER A 246 -29.44 22.12 6.12
CA SER A 246 -28.71 22.00 7.39
C SER A 246 -27.17 22.10 7.26
N SER A 247 -26.67 22.71 6.18
CA SER A 247 -25.23 22.89 5.95
C SER A 247 -24.60 24.09 6.67
N THR A 248 -25.32 24.80 7.55
CA THR A 248 -24.81 26.07 8.15
C THR A 248 -24.86 26.20 9.66
N ASN A 249 -25.41 25.25 10.44
CA ASN A 249 -25.42 25.40 11.90
C ASN A 249 -25.18 24.07 12.63
N ILE A 250 -23.92 23.65 12.68
CA ILE A 250 -23.41 22.77 13.73
C ILE A 250 -22.60 23.66 14.67
N LEU A 251 -23.03 23.76 15.94
CA LEU A 251 -22.29 24.45 17.00
C LEU A 251 -20.88 23.84 17.09
N GLY A 252 -19.83 24.65 16.83
CA GLY A 252 -18.42 24.25 16.80
C GLY A 252 -17.69 24.73 15.53
N VAL A 253 -18.28 24.47 14.35
CA VAL A 253 -17.68 24.76 13.02
C VAL A 253 -17.46 26.26 12.74
N LYS A 254 -18.12 27.16 13.49
CA LYS A 254 -17.93 28.62 13.38
C LYS A 254 -16.49 29.07 13.69
N SER A 255 -15.71 28.32 14.50
CA SER A 255 -14.32 28.70 14.81
C SER A 255 -13.32 28.36 13.70
N LEU A 256 -13.49 27.26 12.96
CA LEU A 256 -12.54 26.84 11.90
C LEU A 256 -12.77 27.55 10.57
N ASN A 257 -14.01 27.96 10.27
CA ASN A 257 -14.33 28.82 9.14
C ASN A 257 -13.68 30.22 9.22
N SER A 258 -13.06 30.56 10.36
CA SER A 258 -12.31 31.81 10.54
C SER A 258 -10.89 31.77 9.95
N LEU A 259 -10.30 30.58 9.75
CA LEU A 259 -9.00 30.47 9.09
C LEU A 259 -9.19 30.56 7.57
N ALA A 260 -8.57 31.58 6.96
CA ALA A 260 -8.67 31.86 5.53
C ALA A 260 -8.36 30.64 4.65
N ILE A 261 -7.44 29.77 5.09
CA ILE A 261 -7.03 28.57 4.35
C ILE A 261 -8.17 27.54 4.20
N PHE A 262 -8.97 27.27 5.23
CA PHE A 262 -10.10 26.33 5.13
C PHE A 262 -11.16 26.85 4.17
N LYS A 263 -11.46 28.14 4.24
CA LYS A 263 -12.40 28.81 3.33
C LYS A 263 -11.90 28.77 1.88
N ASN A 264 -10.60 28.98 1.67
CA ASN A 264 -10.00 28.93 0.35
C ASN A 264 -9.99 27.50 -0.21
N THR A 265 -9.61 26.50 0.58
CA THR A 265 -9.65 25.09 0.18
C THR A 265 -11.08 24.64 -0.16
N LEU A 266 -12.08 24.97 0.67
CA LEU A 266 -13.49 24.68 0.38
C LEU A 266 -13.99 25.36 -0.91
N LYS A 267 -13.56 26.59 -1.18
CA LYS A 267 -13.88 27.26 -2.45
C LYS A 267 -13.24 26.56 -3.66
N LYS A 268 -11.99 26.10 -3.54
CA LYS A 268 -11.31 25.35 -4.61
C LYS A 268 -11.98 24.00 -4.86
N LEU A 269 -12.37 23.30 -3.79
CA LEU A 269 -13.11 22.05 -3.84
C LEU A 269 -14.41 22.19 -4.64
N ALA A 270 -15.14 23.29 -4.48
CA ALA A 270 -16.38 23.53 -5.25
C ALA A 270 -16.18 23.76 -6.76
N LEU A 271 -14.94 23.97 -7.24
CA LEU A 271 -14.68 24.31 -8.65
C LEU A 271 -14.43 23.08 -9.53
N ASN A 272 -13.42 22.26 -9.21
CA ASN A 272 -13.11 21.07 -9.99
C ASN A 272 -12.38 19.97 -9.19
N TYR A 273 -12.77 18.71 -9.42
CA TYR A 273 -12.19 17.50 -8.85
C TYR A 273 -11.47 16.62 -9.88
N ASP A 274 -11.30 17.10 -11.10
CA ASP A 274 -10.59 16.38 -12.15
C ASP A 274 -9.12 16.23 -11.78
N ASN A 275 -8.62 15.01 -11.91
CA ASN A 275 -7.22 14.73 -11.72
C ASN A 275 -6.44 15.09 -12.99
N LEU A 276 -5.57 16.10 -12.87
CA LEU A 276 -4.70 16.58 -13.95
C LEU A 276 -3.28 15.98 -13.85
N THR A 277 -3.04 15.13 -12.86
CA THR A 277 -1.77 14.40 -12.76
C THR A 277 -1.70 13.31 -13.82
N SER A 278 -0.49 12.89 -14.18
CA SER A 278 -0.27 11.80 -15.13
C SER A 278 -0.56 10.41 -14.56
N ILE A 279 -0.95 10.32 -13.29
CA ILE A 279 -1.21 9.08 -12.56
C ILE A 279 -2.67 9.01 -12.14
N SER A 280 -3.27 7.83 -12.13
CA SER A 280 -4.61 7.66 -11.56
C SER A 280 -4.57 7.72 -10.04
N LEU A 281 -5.55 8.40 -9.44
CA LEU A 281 -5.79 8.45 -8.01
C LEU A 281 -7.00 7.59 -7.66
N GLU A 282 -7.06 7.04 -6.45
CA GLU A 282 -8.16 6.18 -6.00
C GLU A 282 -9.49 6.90 -6.08
N ILE A 283 -9.54 8.16 -5.65
CA ILE A 283 -10.74 9.01 -5.70
C ILE A 283 -11.30 9.18 -7.12
N ASP A 284 -10.51 8.97 -8.19
CA ASP A 284 -10.97 9.14 -9.57
C ASP A 284 -12.11 8.22 -9.98
N ILE A 285 -12.33 7.13 -9.24
CA ILE A 285 -13.46 6.23 -9.48
C ILE A 285 -14.79 6.82 -9.01
N LEU A 286 -14.78 7.73 -8.03
CA LEU A 286 -15.98 8.26 -7.38
C LEU A 286 -16.71 9.30 -8.25
N ARG A 287 -18.03 9.36 -8.11
CA ARG A 287 -18.85 10.46 -8.61
C ARG A 287 -18.48 11.78 -7.95
N THR A 288 -18.63 12.89 -8.66
CA THR A 288 -18.23 14.23 -8.18
C THR A 288 -18.92 14.61 -6.87
N ASP A 289 -20.21 14.33 -6.72
CA ASP A 289 -20.97 14.57 -5.48
C ASP A 289 -20.41 13.75 -4.31
N LYS A 290 -19.96 12.53 -4.58
CA LYS A 290 -19.36 11.65 -3.56
C LYS A 290 -17.93 12.03 -3.22
N LYS A 291 -17.15 12.57 -4.17
CA LYS A 291 -15.85 13.18 -3.89
C LYS A 291 -16.00 14.38 -2.96
N GLU A 292 -16.92 15.30 -3.26
CA GLU A 292 -17.18 16.49 -2.45
C GLU A 292 -17.60 16.11 -1.02
N GLU A 293 -18.53 15.16 -0.89
CA GLU A 293 -18.97 14.69 0.41
C GLU A 293 -17.83 14.06 1.23
N LEU A 294 -17.02 13.20 0.61
CA LEU A 294 -15.87 12.56 1.26
C LEU A 294 -14.85 13.61 1.74
N MET A 295 -14.51 14.59 0.91
CA MET A 295 -13.60 15.68 1.28
C MET A 295 -14.17 16.52 2.41
N THR A 296 -15.47 16.76 2.39
CA THR A 296 -16.20 17.45 3.44
C THR A 296 -16.14 16.67 4.76
N ILE A 297 -16.30 15.35 4.76
CA ILE A 297 -16.15 14.54 5.98
C ILE A 297 -14.73 14.66 6.54
N VAL A 298 -13.71 14.53 5.69
CA VAL A 298 -12.30 14.59 6.10
C VAL A 298 -11.97 15.95 6.73
N ILE A 299 -12.38 17.06 6.12
CA ILE A 299 -12.07 18.40 6.65
C ILE A 299 -12.81 18.69 7.97
N HIS A 300 -14.04 18.21 8.11
CA HIS A 300 -14.78 18.33 9.37
C HIS A 300 -14.13 17.49 10.48
N GLN A 301 -13.65 16.29 10.17
CA GLN A 301 -12.99 15.43 11.14
C GLN A 301 -11.62 15.98 11.57
N LEU A 302 -10.88 16.61 10.65
CA LEU A 302 -9.69 17.38 11.00
C LEU A 302 -10.05 18.54 11.93
N GLY A 303 -11.10 19.30 11.62
CA GLY A 303 -11.57 20.42 12.45
C GLY A 303 -11.89 20.00 13.88
N ARG A 304 -12.66 18.93 14.06
CA ARG A 304 -12.96 18.35 15.39
C ARG A 304 -11.68 17.93 16.12
N SER A 305 -10.77 17.25 15.43
CA SER A 305 -9.51 16.81 16.03
C SER A 305 -8.63 17.99 16.45
N LEU A 306 -8.68 19.12 15.74
CA LEU A 306 -7.98 20.34 16.11
C LEU A 306 -8.60 21.01 17.35
N GLU A 307 -9.92 21.03 17.47
CA GLU A 307 -10.62 21.53 18.67
C GLU A 307 -10.26 20.71 19.90
N ASP A 308 -10.29 19.38 19.78
CA ASP A 308 -9.85 18.46 20.85
C ASP A 308 -8.40 18.75 21.28
N LEU A 309 -7.50 18.96 20.32
CA LEU A 309 -6.09 19.27 20.59
C LEU A 309 -5.91 20.65 21.23
N LYS A 310 -6.67 21.67 20.81
CA LYS A 310 -6.62 23.00 21.44
C LYS A 310 -7.05 22.96 22.91
N PHE A 311 -7.96 22.06 23.26
CA PHE A 311 -8.38 21.90 24.65
C PHE A 311 -7.29 21.22 25.52
N ILE A 312 -6.51 20.32 24.92
CA ILE A 312 -5.50 19.51 25.63
C ILE A 312 -4.13 20.20 25.68
N THR A 313 -3.74 20.94 24.65
CA THR A 313 -2.37 21.47 24.49
C THR A 313 -2.35 22.99 24.64
N VAL A 314 -1.47 23.49 25.51
CA VAL A 314 -1.35 24.93 25.81
C VAL A 314 -0.23 25.58 24.98
N ASP A 315 0.82 24.81 24.65
CA ASP A 315 1.96 25.29 23.83
C ASP A 315 2.37 24.30 22.71
N ALA A 316 3.03 24.82 21.68
CA ALA A 316 3.51 24.06 20.52
C ALA A 316 4.55 22.98 20.87
N SER A 317 5.25 23.15 21.99
CA SER A 317 6.20 22.16 22.52
C SER A 317 5.50 20.92 23.12
N GLU A 318 4.20 21.01 23.43
CA GLU A 318 3.40 19.94 24.03
C GLU A 318 2.62 19.11 23.00
N LEU A 319 2.76 19.42 21.69
CA LEU A 319 2.11 18.65 20.64
C LEU A 319 2.54 17.16 20.74
N PRO A 320 1.61 16.19 20.65
CA PRO A 320 1.95 14.78 20.78
C PRO A 320 3.09 14.38 19.85
N LYS A 321 4.11 13.70 20.41
CA LYS A 321 5.30 13.26 19.64
C LYS A 321 4.94 12.37 18.44
N ASN A 322 3.76 11.77 18.43
CA ASN A 322 3.28 10.89 17.37
C ASN A 322 2.12 11.50 16.58
N THR A 323 2.39 12.59 15.85
CA THR A 323 1.42 13.25 14.96
C THR A 323 0.86 12.31 13.88
N ALA A 324 1.58 11.23 13.54
CA ALA A 324 1.09 10.19 12.63
C ALA A 324 -0.13 9.45 13.19
N MET A 325 -0.25 9.26 14.51
CA MET A 325 -1.44 8.68 15.12
C MET A 325 -2.65 9.60 15.01
N ILE A 326 -2.45 10.92 15.02
CA ILE A 326 -3.52 11.90 14.82
C ILE A 326 -4.06 11.79 13.39
N ALA A 327 -3.18 11.75 12.39
CA ALA A 327 -3.58 11.55 11.00
C ALA A 327 -4.32 10.21 10.81
N GLN A 328 -3.84 9.14 11.44
CA GLN A 328 -4.49 7.83 11.42
C GLN A 328 -5.88 7.86 12.08
N LYS A 329 -6.02 8.53 13.23
CA LYS A 329 -7.33 8.69 13.89
C LYS A 329 -8.30 9.45 13.00
N ILE A 330 -7.87 10.58 12.40
CA ILE A 330 -8.72 11.35 11.49
C ILE A 330 -9.16 10.50 10.29
N TRP A 331 -8.23 9.74 9.70
CA TRP A 331 -8.55 8.82 8.62
C TRP A 331 -9.55 7.74 9.06
N HIS A 332 -9.33 7.11 10.21
CA HIS A 332 -10.18 6.04 10.74
C HIS A 332 -11.62 6.52 10.96
N GLU A 333 -11.80 7.63 11.68
CA GLU A 333 -13.12 8.23 11.95
C GLU A 333 -13.82 8.67 10.65
N SER A 334 -13.06 9.23 9.70
CA SER A 334 -13.58 9.60 8.38
C SER A 334 -14.02 8.37 7.58
N ALA A 335 -13.26 7.27 7.66
CA ALA A 335 -13.58 6.01 7.01
C ALA A 335 -14.84 5.38 7.60
N VAL A 336 -14.97 5.32 8.94
CA VAL A 336 -16.16 4.82 9.63
C VAL A 336 -17.39 5.61 9.20
N ASN A 337 -17.31 6.94 9.16
CA ASN A 337 -18.41 7.80 8.75
C ASN A 337 -18.84 7.53 7.30
N PHE A 338 -17.90 7.61 6.34
CA PHE A 338 -18.23 7.48 4.93
C PHE A 338 -18.65 6.05 4.55
N LEU A 339 -17.91 5.03 5.00
CA LEU A 339 -18.25 3.63 4.73
C LEU A 339 -19.55 3.24 5.45
N GLY A 340 -19.75 3.72 6.69
CA GLY A 340 -20.98 3.52 7.45
C GLY A 340 -22.23 3.99 6.71
N LYS A 341 -22.11 5.11 5.96
CA LYS A 341 -23.20 5.67 5.17
C LYS A 341 -23.50 4.89 3.88
N TYR A 342 -22.48 4.38 3.20
CA TYR A 342 -22.62 3.87 1.83
C TYR A 342 -22.41 2.37 1.65
N CYS A 343 -21.63 1.74 2.52
CA CYS A 343 -21.24 0.34 2.41
C CYS A 343 -22.01 -0.58 3.37
N VAL A 344 -22.71 -0.02 4.37
CA VAL A 344 -23.64 -0.79 5.21
C VAL A 344 -24.84 -1.22 4.37
N LEU A 345 -25.09 -2.52 4.36
CA LEU A 345 -26.22 -3.14 3.70
C LEU A 345 -26.92 -3.98 4.76
N ARG A 346 -28.12 -3.55 5.21
CA ARG A 346 -28.83 -4.09 6.39
C ARG A 346 -29.00 -5.62 6.40
N SER A 347 -28.85 -6.29 5.26
CA SER A 347 -28.95 -7.75 5.13
C SER A 347 -27.61 -8.49 4.96
N THR A 348 -26.49 -7.80 4.69
CA THR A 348 -25.23 -8.45 4.30
C THR A 348 -23.96 -7.84 4.91
N ILE A 349 -23.94 -6.55 5.23
CA ILE A 349 -22.75 -5.85 5.75
C ILE A 349 -23.18 -4.94 6.88
N THR A 350 -22.68 -5.22 8.08
CA THR A 350 -22.97 -4.48 9.31
C THR A 350 -21.93 -3.38 9.57
N LEU A 351 -22.21 -2.50 10.54
CA LEU A 351 -21.23 -1.49 10.98
C LEU A 351 -19.99 -2.14 11.62
N ASP A 352 -20.17 -3.25 12.33
CA ASP A 352 -19.06 -3.99 12.95
C ASP A 352 -18.13 -4.58 11.88
N ASP A 353 -18.69 -5.08 10.77
CA ASP A 353 -17.88 -5.54 9.62
C ASP A 353 -17.04 -4.41 9.03
N ILE A 354 -17.59 -3.19 8.96
CA ILE A 354 -16.85 -2.02 8.47
C ILE A 354 -15.71 -1.65 9.42
N GLN A 355 -15.96 -1.62 10.73
CA GLN A 355 -14.91 -1.36 11.71
C GLN A 355 -13.80 -2.39 11.61
N ASN A 356 -14.16 -3.68 11.53
CA ASN A 356 -13.21 -4.76 11.31
C ASN A 356 -12.38 -4.53 10.02
N ILE A 357 -13.02 -4.22 8.89
CA ILE A 357 -12.32 -3.97 7.63
C ILE A 357 -11.33 -2.80 7.76
N ILE A 358 -11.73 -1.70 8.42
CA ILE A 358 -10.86 -0.54 8.63
C ILE A 358 -9.66 -0.94 9.48
N ASP A 359 -9.89 -1.60 10.62
CA ASP A 359 -8.85 -1.96 11.57
C ASP A 359 -7.81 -2.93 10.97
N HIS A 360 -8.27 -3.92 10.19
CA HIS A 360 -7.38 -4.86 9.49
C HIS A 360 -6.51 -4.18 8.42
N ASN A 361 -6.94 -3.05 7.86
CA ASN A 361 -6.24 -2.36 6.77
C ASN A 361 -5.43 -1.14 7.21
N ILE A 362 -5.40 -0.80 8.51
CA ILE A 362 -4.65 0.35 9.06
C ILE A 362 -3.20 0.36 8.57
N SER A 363 -2.47 -0.76 8.70
CA SER A 363 -1.04 -0.83 8.41
C SER A 363 -0.73 -0.57 6.94
N LEU A 364 -1.58 -1.09 6.06
CA LEU A 364 -1.44 -0.93 4.62
C LEU A 364 -1.77 0.51 4.20
N VAL A 365 -2.87 1.06 4.71
CA VAL A 365 -3.25 2.45 4.41
C VAL A 365 -2.24 3.44 4.97
N GLN A 366 -1.69 3.17 6.16
CA GLN A 366 -0.62 3.97 6.72
C GLN A 366 0.61 3.96 5.82
N LYS A 367 1.02 2.79 5.32
CA LYS A 367 2.18 2.65 4.45
C LYS A 367 1.98 3.35 3.09
N GLU A 368 0.83 3.17 2.46
CA GLU A 368 0.61 3.61 1.09
C GLU A 368 0.11 5.06 0.98
N PHE A 369 -0.57 5.59 2.00
CA PHE A 369 -1.20 6.92 1.96
C PHE A 369 -0.76 7.82 3.11
N LEU A 370 -0.95 7.41 4.37
CA LEU A 370 -0.77 8.33 5.50
C LEU A 370 0.68 8.75 5.71
N ARG A 371 1.66 7.88 5.42
CA ARG A 371 3.08 8.24 5.43
C ARG A 371 3.47 9.28 4.36
N LYS A 372 2.64 9.48 3.33
CA LYS A 372 2.82 10.51 2.29
C LYS A 372 2.22 11.86 2.68
N ILE A 373 1.65 11.96 3.88
CA ILE A 373 1.23 13.23 4.48
C ILE A 373 2.47 13.86 5.12
N TYR A 374 3.37 14.37 4.27
CA TYR A 374 4.60 15.03 4.70
C TYR A 374 4.30 16.33 5.45
N TYR A 375 5.11 16.66 6.45
CA TYR A 375 5.00 17.91 7.22
C TYR A 375 3.65 18.11 7.91
N PHE A 376 2.98 17.01 8.30
CA PHE A 376 1.71 17.10 9.03
C PHE A 376 1.88 17.79 10.39
N ASP A 377 3.01 17.63 11.07
CA ASP A 377 3.29 18.32 12.31
C ASP A 377 3.46 19.84 12.12
N GLU A 378 4.09 20.29 11.04
CA GLU A 378 4.18 21.71 10.68
C GLU A 378 2.80 22.29 10.40
N LEU A 379 1.97 21.55 9.66
CA LEU A 379 0.57 21.94 9.41
C LEU A 379 -0.20 22.08 10.73
N LEU A 380 -0.12 21.09 11.63
CA LEU A 380 -0.78 21.17 12.94
C LEU A 380 -0.28 22.37 13.76
N LYS A 381 1.03 22.62 13.80
CA LYS A 381 1.59 23.77 14.51
C LYS A 381 1.06 25.09 13.97
N TYR A 382 0.98 25.23 12.64
CA TYR A 382 0.40 26.39 11.98
C TYR A 382 -1.09 26.56 12.33
N LEU A 383 -1.86 25.48 12.30
CA LEU A 383 -3.31 25.48 12.55
C LEU A 383 -3.69 25.74 14.02
N LEU A 384 -2.84 25.32 14.96
CA LEU A 384 -3.11 25.39 16.39
C LEU A 384 -2.56 26.66 17.04
N PHE A 385 -1.34 27.09 16.69
CA PHE A 385 -0.57 28.02 17.52
C PHE A 385 -0.21 29.37 16.86
N ASP A 386 -0.52 29.61 15.59
CA ASP A 386 -0.17 30.86 14.88
C ASP A 386 1.30 31.31 15.09
N GLN A 387 2.22 30.35 15.24
CA GLN A 387 3.64 30.61 15.49
C GLN A 387 4.42 30.80 14.18
N LYS A 388 5.46 31.64 14.22
CA LYS A 388 6.36 31.95 13.10
C LYS A 388 6.96 30.65 12.54
N VAL A 389 6.70 30.35 11.27
CA VAL A 389 7.16 29.13 10.60
C VAL A 389 8.55 29.36 10.01
N ILE A 390 9.47 28.42 10.24
CA ILE A 390 10.80 28.44 9.60
C ILE A 390 10.68 27.73 8.25
N ILE A 391 10.89 28.45 7.15
CA ILE A 391 10.96 27.87 5.79
C ILE A 391 12.39 28.12 5.29
N GLU A 392 13.12 27.05 4.94
CA GLU A 392 14.48 27.13 4.38
C GLU A 392 15.48 27.92 5.27
N GLY A 393 15.26 27.89 6.59
CA GLY A 393 16.08 28.64 7.56
C GLY A 393 15.71 30.12 7.72
N LEU A 394 14.68 30.60 7.01
CA LEU A 394 14.12 31.94 7.14
C LEU A 394 12.85 31.92 8.01
N LEU A 395 12.74 32.88 8.92
CA LEU A 395 11.68 32.93 9.91
C LEU A 395 10.53 33.81 9.38
N TYR A 396 9.48 33.18 8.87
CA TYR A 396 8.36 33.89 8.27
C TYR A 396 7.30 34.23 9.31
N SER A 397 6.72 35.43 9.18
CA SER A 397 5.47 35.78 9.87
C SER A 397 4.33 34.94 9.29
N THR A 398 3.44 34.45 10.15
CA THR A 398 2.27 33.62 9.77
C THR A 398 1.29 34.30 8.83
N LYS A 399 1.40 35.63 8.69
CA LYS A 399 0.58 36.44 7.77
C LYS A 399 1.19 36.61 6.37
N SER A 400 2.36 36.04 6.10
CA SER A 400 2.94 36.08 4.76
C SER A 400 2.14 35.20 3.80
N THR A 401 1.94 35.69 2.56
CA THR A 401 1.18 34.96 1.53
C THR A 401 1.81 33.61 1.19
N GLU A 402 3.14 33.50 1.31
CA GLU A 402 3.91 32.30 1.01
C GLU A 402 3.65 31.17 2.02
N VAL A 403 3.69 31.48 3.32
CA VAL A 403 3.39 30.49 4.39
C VAL A 403 1.96 30.01 4.28
N CYS A 404 1.02 30.94 4.04
CA CYS A 404 -0.39 30.62 3.85
C CYS A 404 -0.59 29.67 2.66
N HIS A 405 0.03 29.97 1.52
CA HIS A 405 -0.06 29.12 0.34
C HIS A 405 0.55 27.73 0.57
N ARG A 406 1.70 27.64 1.26
CA ARG A 406 2.33 26.36 1.61
C ARG A 406 1.46 25.55 2.57
N ALA A 407 0.87 26.17 3.58
CA ALA A 407 -0.06 25.52 4.50
C ALA A 407 -1.32 25.02 3.78
N GLU A 408 -1.84 25.76 2.80
CA GLU A 408 -2.93 25.30 1.92
C GLU A 408 -2.52 24.03 1.17
N ILE A 409 -1.35 23.99 0.53
CA ILE A 409 -0.87 22.80 -0.20
C ILE A 409 -0.74 21.59 0.73
N LEU A 410 -0.23 21.78 1.96
CA LEU A 410 -0.10 20.70 2.94
C LEU A 410 -1.48 20.17 3.39
N LEU A 411 -2.43 21.07 3.65
CA LEU A 411 -3.81 20.72 3.99
C LEU A 411 -4.49 19.97 2.84
N GLU A 412 -4.32 20.45 1.61
CA GLU A 412 -4.92 19.85 0.43
C GLU A 412 -4.33 18.45 0.18
N ASN A 413 -3.01 18.28 0.31
CA ASN A 413 -2.38 16.96 0.22
C ASN A 413 -2.88 16.01 1.32
N PHE A 414 -3.00 16.49 2.57
CA PHE A 414 -3.58 15.72 3.67
C PHE A 414 -4.98 15.20 3.31
N MET A 415 -5.85 16.07 2.78
CA MET A 415 -7.21 15.70 2.40
C MET A 415 -7.22 14.65 1.29
N ILE A 416 -6.44 14.86 0.22
CA ILE A 416 -6.38 13.94 -0.92
C ILE A 416 -5.85 12.57 -0.50
N GLN A 417 -4.75 12.50 0.26
CA GLN A 417 -4.20 11.22 0.71
C GLN A 417 -5.15 10.47 1.65
N THR A 418 -5.82 11.18 2.56
CA THR A 418 -6.81 10.59 3.46
C THR A 418 -8.00 10.02 2.67
N ALA A 419 -8.53 10.78 1.72
CA ALA A 419 -9.63 10.33 0.86
C ALA A 419 -9.21 9.13 -0.01
N ASN A 420 -8.02 9.15 -0.60
CA ASN A 420 -7.48 8.03 -1.35
C ASN A 420 -7.38 6.75 -0.50
N GLY A 421 -6.92 6.88 0.75
CA GLY A 421 -6.88 5.76 1.70
C GLY A 421 -8.26 5.19 2.04
N ILE A 422 -9.31 6.01 2.08
CA ILE A 422 -10.70 5.55 2.29
C ILE A 422 -11.21 4.83 1.03
N VAL A 423 -11.00 5.41 -0.16
CA VAL A 423 -11.43 4.80 -1.42
C VAL A 423 -10.67 3.51 -1.73
N PHE A 424 -9.42 3.41 -1.28
CA PHE A 424 -8.66 2.17 -1.30
C PHE A 424 -9.39 1.02 -0.57
N LEU A 425 -10.03 1.28 0.58
CA LEU A 425 -10.85 0.28 1.26
C LEU A 425 -12.07 -0.13 0.42
N ILE A 426 -12.71 0.84 -0.23
CA ILE A 426 -13.86 0.62 -1.11
C ILE A 426 -13.48 -0.31 -2.26
N LEU A 427 -12.37 -0.01 -2.92
CA LEU A 427 -11.88 -0.76 -4.09
C LEU A 427 -11.49 -2.19 -3.77
N ASN A 428 -10.98 -2.47 -2.57
CA ASN A 428 -10.50 -3.81 -2.23
C ASN A 428 -11.55 -4.69 -1.56
N ASN A 429 -12.54 -4.11 -0.90
CA ASN A 429 -13.51 -4.87 -0.12
C ASN A 429 -14.93 -4.82 -0.70
N PHE A 430 -15.27 -3.79 -1.50
CA PHE A 430 -16.66 -3.52 -1.90
C PHE A 430 -16.85 -3.36 -3.41
N SER A 431 -15.78 -3.38 -4.23
CA SER A 431 -15.85 -3.10 -5.67
C SER A 431 -16.73 -4.05 -6.48
N ASP A 432 -16.87 -5.28 -5.99
CA ASP A 432 -17.60 -6.35 -6.68
C ASP A 432 -19.10 -6.33 -6.33
N ILE A 433 -19.51 -5.47 -5.39
CA ILE A 433 -20.89 -5.31 -4.95
C ILE A 433 -21.56 -4.22 -5.80
N GLU A 434 -22.37 -4.66 -6.76
CA GLU A 434 -22.99 -3.78 -7.75
C GLU A 434 -23.80 -2.62 -7.13
N VAL A 435 -24.50 -2.87 -6.02
CA VAL A 435 -25.30 -1.84 -5.33
C VAL A 435 -24.41 -0.70 -4.81
N ILE A 436 -23.23 -1.01 -4.28
CA ILE A 436 -22.28 -0.01 -3.77
C ILE A 436 -21.63 0.71 -4.94
N SER A 437 -21.16 -0.05 -5.94
CA SER A 437 -20.53 0.50 -7.14
C SER A 437 -21.45 1.48 -7.88
N ARG A 438 -22.74 1.16 -8.06
CA ARG A 438 -23.72 2.08 -8.70
C ARG A 438 -23.99 3.34 -7.89
N LYS A 439 -23.88 3.29 -6.56
CA LYS A 439 -24.08 4.47 -5.68
C LYS A 439 -22.87 5.40 -5.67
N LEU A 440 -21.67 4.83 -5.69
CA LEU A 440 -20.42 5.55 -5.42
C LEU A 440 -19.62 5.90 -6.67
N PHE A 441 -19.60 5.02 -7.68
CA PHE A 441 -18.69 5.15 -8.82
C PHE A 441 -19.32 5.93 -9.98
N LEU A 442 -18.45 6.54 -10.80
CA LEU A 442 -18.86 7.21 -12.02
C LEU A 442 -19.66 6.29 -12.94
N ASP A 443 -20.62 6.85 -13.70
CA ASP A 443 -21.47 6.07 -14.60
C ASP A 443 -20.67 5.26 -15.63
N LYS A 444 -19.50 5.77 -16.05
CA LYS A 444 -18.55 5.07 -16.93
C LYS A 444 -17.96 3.78 -16.33
N MET A 445 -18.06 3.59 -15.01
CA MET A 445 -17.62 2.40 -14.27
C MET A 445 -18.75 1.37 -14.13
N GLY A 446 -19.77 1.41 -15.00
CA GLY A 446 -20.96 0.56 -14.93
C GLY A 446 -20.75 -0.94 -15.14
N SER A 447 -19.54 -1.40 -15.48
CA SER A 447 -19.23 -2.83 -15.59
C SER A 447 -18.08 -3.24 -14.66
N SER A 448 -18.15 -4.46 -14.13
CA SER A 448 -17.08 -5.07 -13.34
C SER A 448 -15.73 -5.08 -14.09
N ARG A 449 -15.76 -5.07 -15.43
CA ARG A 449 -14.56 -5.03 -16.26
C ARG A 449 -13.86 -3.67 -16.20
N GLU A 450 -14.59 -2.57 -16.26
CA GLU A 450 -13.99 -1.22 -16.18
C GLU A 450 -13.42 -0.96 -14.78
N ILE A 451 -14.11 -1.40 -13.73
CA ILE A 451 -13.60 -1.36 -12.35
C ILE A 451 -12.30 -2.17 -12.23
N ALA A 452 -12.26 -3.38 -12.79
CA ALA A 452 -11.04 -4.20 -12.79
C ALA A 452 -9.89 -3.55 -13.57
N LYS A 453 -10.15 -2.89 -14.71
CA LYS A 453 -9.13 -2.13 -15.45
C LYS A 453 -8.58 -0.98 -14.61
N PHE A 454 -9.46 -0.24 -13.94
CA PHE A 454 -9.06 0.86 -13.05
C PHE A 454 -8.17 0.35 -11.90
N ARG A 455 -8.57 -0.72 -11.21
CA ARG A 455 -7.75 -1.37 -10.15
C ARG A 455 -6.41 -1.87 -10.66
N ASN A 456 -6.36 -2.42 -11.88
CA ASN A 456 -5.11 -2.83 -12.51
C ASN A 456 -4.19 -1.64 -12.82
N ASN A 457 -4.76 -0.51 -13.24
CA ASN A 457 -3.99 0.71 -13.44
C ASN A 457 -3.39 1.23 -12.13
N LEU A 458 -4.18 1.29 -11.05
CA LEU A 458 -3.67 1.64 -9.72
C LEU A 458 -2.57 0.69 -9.24
N SER A 459 -2.72 -0.61 -9.49
CA SER A 459 -1.70 -1.61 -9.18
C SER A 459 -0.37 -1.34 -9.91
N TRP A 460 -0.42 -0.81 -11.13
CA TRP A 460 0.78 -0.35 -11.84
C TRP A 460 1.36 0.93 -11.23
N VAL A 461 0.51 1.88 -10.86
CA VAL A 461 0.93 3.11 -10.17
C VAL A 461 1.66 2.77 -8.86
N TYR A 462 1.16 1.84 -8.04
CA TYR A 462 1.85 1.43 -6.81
C TYR A 462 3.24 0.83 -7.07
N ARG A 463 3.38 0.02 -8.13
CA ARG A 463 4.68 -0.56 -8.50
C ARG A 463 5.64 0.50 -8.99
N GLN A 464 5.17 1.41 -9.85
CA GLN A 464 5.98 2.53 -10.34
C GLN A 464 6.43 3.41 -9.18
N GLU A 465 5.53 3.73 -8.25
CA GLU A 465 5.86 4.52 -7.07
C GLU A 465 6.90 3.80 -6.20
N GLN A 466 6.67 2.53 -5.87
CA GLN A 466 7.53 1.75 -4.98
C GLN A 466 8.95 1.57 -5.53
N PHE A 467 9.07 1.27 -6.83
CA PHE A 467 10.34 0.85 -7.43
C PHE A 467 11.08 1.97 -8.16
N TRP A 468 10.41 3.03 -8.60
CA TRP A 468 11.01 4.07 -9.43
C TRP A 468 10.83 5.48 -8.87
N GLU A 469 9.60 5.96 -8.73
CA GLU A 469 9.36 7.37 -8.37
C GLU A 469 9.78 7.67 -6.92
N GLU A 470 9.46 6.82 -5.96
CA GLU A 470 9.82 7.06 -4.56
C GLU A 470 11.36 7.04 -4.35
N PRO A 471 12.12 6.06 -4.86
CA PRO A 471 13.59 6.11 -4.82
C PRO A 471 14.17 7.33 -5.53
N ARG A 472 13.60 7.73 -6.67
CA ARG A 472 14.02 8.94 -7.40
C ARG A 472 13.76 10.20 -6.57
N ASN A 473 12.60 10.30 -5.95
CA ASN A 473 12.23 11.43 -5.09
C ASN A 473 13.14 11.52 -3.86
N ILE A 474 13.50 10.38 -3.26
CA ILE A 474 14.47 10.31 -2.17
C ILE A 474 15.86 10.79 -2.64
N PHE A 475 16.33 10.32 -3.80
CA PHE A 475 17.62 10.72 -4.36
C PHE A 475 17.67 12.21 -4.70
N GLU A 476 16.63 12.74 -5.35
CA GLU A 476 16.51 14.16 -5.71
C GLU A 476 16.10 15.05 -4.51
N SER A 477 16.00 14.49 -3.29
CA SER A 477 15.63 15.20 -2.05
C SER A 477 14.34 16.02 -2.16
N LYS A 478 13.33 15.42 -2.78
CA LYS A 478 12.02 16.05 -3.02
C LYS A 478 10.87 15.20 -2.50
N TYR A 479 9.81 15.88 -2.08
CA TYR A 479 8.54 15.33 -1.64
C TYR A 479 7.46 15.76 -2.61
N ARG A 480 6.73 14.79 -3.17
CA ARG A 480 5.61 15.06 -4.08
C ARG A 480 4.34 15.29 -3.27
N LEU A 481 3.69 16.43 -3.49
CA LEU A 481 2.43 16.80 -2.85
C LEU A 481 1.34 16.99 -3.89
N LEU A 482 0.13 16.56 -3.55
CA LEU A 482 -1.07 16.77 -4.36
C LEU A 482 -1.83 17.98 -3.82
N PHE A 483 -2.33 18.84 -4.70
CA PHE A 483 -3.08 20.04 -4.31
C PHE A 483 -4.13 20.40 -5.37
N TRP A 484 -5.12 21.22 -5.00
CA TRP A 484 -6.14 21.69 -5.95
C TRP A 484 -5.73 23.02 -6.55
N SER A 485 -5.58 23.04 -7.88
CA SER A 485 -5.52 24.27 -8.67
C SER A 485 -6.93 24.69 -9.08
N LYS A 486 -7.06 25.86 -9.73
CA LYS A 486 -8.35 26.29 -10.32
C LYS A 486 -8.86 25.33 -11.41
N LYS A 487 -7.99 24.49 -11.98
CA LYS A 487 -8.33 23.57 -13.07
C LYS A 487 -8.64 22.16 -12.58
N GLY A 488 -8.06 21.73 -11.46
CA GLY A 488 -8.19 20.37 -10.93
C GLY A 488 -7.05 20.01 -9.99
N ILE A 489 -6.86 18.72 -9.71
CA ILE A 489 -5.80 18.20 -8.84
C ILE A 489 -4.48 18.16 -9.61
N GLU A 490 -3.48 18.86 -9.10
CA GLU A 490 -2.13 18.92 -9.64
C GLU A 490 -1.11 18.39 -8.62
N ALA A 491 0.12 18.17 -9.07
CA ALA A 491 1.23 17.75 -8.22
C ALA A 491 2.32 18.83 -8.19
N THR A 492 2.84 19.10 -7.00
CA THR A 492 4.00 19.98 -6.79
C THR A 492 5.08 19.25 -5.99
N PHE A 493 6.28 19.84 -5.92
CA PHE A 493 7.40 19.29 -5.17
C PHE A 493 7.91 20.29 -4.13
N ILE A 494 8.14 19.78 -2.92
CA ILE A 494 8.88 20.49 -1.87
C ILE A 494 10.23 19.82 -1.69
N TYR A 495 11.29 20.61 -1.52
CA TYR A 495 12.66 20.13 -1.36
C TYR A 495 13.08 20.16 0.11
N ALA A 496 13.65 19.05 0.58
CA ALA A 496 14.26 18.94 1.90
C ALA A 496 15.14 17.68 1.99
N SER A 497 16.04 17.65 2.97
CA SER A 497 16.98 16.54 3.13
C SER A 497 16.27 15.21 3.36
N ARG A 498 16.52 14.24 2.47
CA ARG A 498 16.04 12.84 2.59
C ARG A 498 17.18 11.85 2.82
N GLN A 499 18.31 12.31 3.38
CA GLN A 499 19.53 11.50 3.53
C GLN A 499 19.33 10.23 4.35
N HIS A 500 18.53 10.30 5.42
CA HIS A 500 18.24 9.14 6.25
C HIS A 500 17.46 8.07 5.48
N GLU A 501 16.46 8.47 4.70
CA GLU A 501 15.68 7.58 3.84
C GLU A 501 16.54 6.95 2.73
N LEU A 502 17.44 7.75 2.14
CA LEU A 502 18.37 7.31 1.10
C LEU A 502 19.27 6.18 1.61
N LYS A 503 19.81 6.31 2.84
CA LYS A 503 20.64 5.27 3.48
C LYS A 503 19.88 3.98 3.79
N GLN A 504 18.56 4.04 3.92
CA GLN A 504 17.72 2.88 4.21
C GLN A 504 17.27 2.11 2.96
N LEU A 505 17.49 2.64 1.76
CA LEU A 505 17.10 1.97 0.52
C LEU A 505 17.88 0.67 0.33
N LYS A 506 17.18 -0.39 -0.11
CA LYS A 506 17.76 -1.72 -0.39
C LYS A 506 17.21 -2.29 -1.70
N GLY A 507 17.95 -3.24 -2.28
CA GLY A 507 17.51 -3.98 -3.47
C GLY A 507 17.29 -3.08 -4.69
N ILE A 508 16.17 -3.30 -5.40
CA ILE A 508 15.83 -2.56 -6.62
C ILE A 508 15.74 -1.04 -6.36
N ARG A 509 15.19 -0.65 -5.21
CA ARG A 509 15.03 0.78 -4.84
C ARG A 509 16.37 1.49 -4.75
N TRP A 510 17.37 0.84 -4.14
CA TRP A 510 18.74 1.35 -4.10
C TRP A 510 19.43 1.29 -5.48
N ALA A 511 19.20 0.24 -6.27
CA ALA A 511 19.78 0.16 -7.61
C ALA A 511 19.34 1.34 -8.51
N VAL A 512 18.10 1.81 -8.38
CA VAL A 512 17.62 3.00 -9.09
C VAL A 512 18.44 4.25 -8.73
N THR A 513 18.80 4.44 -7.46
CA THR A 513 19.61 5.61 -7.08
C THR A 513 21.02 5.54 -7.67
N ILE A 514 21.62 4.34 -7.73
CA ILE A 514 22.91 4.14 -8.40
C ILE A 514 22.84 4.41 -9.89
N ILE A 515 21.74 4.02 -10.56
CA ILE A 515 21.53 4.32 -11.98
C ILE A 515 21.42 5.83 -12.21
N LEU A 516 20.68 6.53 -11.36
CA LEU A 516 20.54 7.99 -11.42
C LEU A 516 21.87 8.69 -11.18
N GLU A 517 22.63 8.27 -10.16
CA GLU A 517 23.97 8.79 -9.87
C GLU A 517 24.95 8.54 -11.02
N SER A 518 24.94 7.33 -11.59
CA SER A 518 25.75 6.98 -12.75
C SER A 518 25.39 7.84 -13.97
N ARG A 519 24.09 8.04 -14.23
CA ARG A 519 23.62 8.91 -15.30
C ARG A 519 24.18 10.31 -15.14
N ASP A 520 24.10 10.87 -13.94
CA ASP A 520 24.54 12.24 -13.67
C ASP A 520 26.07 12.38 -13.74
N ALA A 521 26.83 11.32 -13.42
CA ALA A 521 28.28 11.25 -13.60
C ALA A 521 28.71 11.13 -15.08
N PHE A 522 27.99 10.35 -15.89
CA PHE A 522 28.35 10.10 -17.30
C PHE A 522 27.75 11.10 -18.29
N ALA A 523 26.62 11.76 -17.95
CA ALA A 523 25.95 12.71 -18.84
C ALA A 523 26.85 13.86 -19.35
N PRO A 524 27.76 14.45 -18.54
CA PRO A 524 28.70 15.46 -19.04
C PRO A 524 29.67 14.90 -20.08
N VAL A 525 30.19 13.69 -19.85
CA VAL A 525 31.16 13.02 -20.73
C VAL A 525 30.51 12.69 -22.08
N LEU A 526 29.32 12.09 -22.06
CA LEU A 526 28.57 11.75 -23.27
C LEU A 526 28.27 13.01 -24.11
N ARG A 527 27.82 14.09 -23.45
CA ARG A 527 27.56 15.38 -24.13
C ARG A 527 28.82 15.96 -24.76
N SER A 528 29.98 15.81 -24.11
CA SER A 528 31.26 16.25 -24.67
C SER A 528 31.65 15.45 -25.91
N MET A 529 31.51 14.11 -25.88
CA MET A 529 31.77 13.24 -27.03
C MET A 529 30.88 13.56 -28.24
N VAL A 530 29.56 13.75 -28.02
CA VAL A 530 28.63 14.14 -29.09
C VAL A 530 29.02 15.49 -29.70
N ARG A 531 29.43 16.46 -28.87
CA ARG A 531 29.88 17.77 -29.37
C ARG A 531 31.16 17.66 -30.19
N LEU A 532 32.10 16.81 -29.77
CA LEU A 532 33.34 16.52 -30.52
C LEU A 532 33.05 15.89 -31.88
N ILE A 533 32.18 14.87 -31.92
CA ILE A 533 31.75 14.23 -33.17
C ILE A 533 31.02 15.25 -34.05
N GLY A 534 30.14 16.07 -33.48
CA GLY A 534 29.45 17.14 -34.20
C GLY A 534 30.40 18.15 -34.83
N HIS A 535 31.41 18.63 -34.08
CA HIS A 535 32.45 19.51 -34.62
C HIS A 535 33.28 18.82 -35.72
N GLY A 536 33.63 17.55 -35.54
CA GLY A 536 34.33 16.76 -36.56
C GLY A 536 33.51 16.61 -37.84
N LEU A 537 32.21 16.32 -37.71
CA LEU A 537 31.28 16.22 -38.84
C LEU A 537 31.13 17.55 -39.57
N VAL A 538 30.93 18.65 -38.83
CA VAL A 538 30.84 20.00 -39.41
C VAL A 538 32.14 20.39 -40.11
N TYR A 539 33.30 20.08 -39.51
CA TYR A 539 34.60 20.32 -40.15
C TYR A 539 34.73 19.51 -41.44
N LEU A 540 34.37 18.23 -41.44
CA LEU A 540 34.46 17.36 -42.61
C LEU A 540 33.54 17.87 -43.75
N LEU A 541 32.30 18.25 -43.44
CA LEU A 541 31.37 18.84 -44.40
C LEU A 541 31.85 20.20 -44.94
N THR A 542 32.30 21.10 -44.08
CA THR A 542 32.66 22.47 -44.49
C THR A 542 34.04 22.57 -45.13
N GLN A 543 35.05 21.93 -44.54
CA GLN A 543 36.45 22.07 -44.95
C GLN A 543 36.87 21.02 -45.97
N VAL A 544 36.41 19.77 -45.86
CA VAL A 544 36.83 18.71 -46.80
C VAL A 544 35.90 18.70 -48.00
N VAL A 545 34.59 18.52 -47.78
CA VAL A 545 33.62 18.44 -48.88
C VAL A 545 33.39 19.81 -49.50
N GLY A 546 33.18 20.85 -48.67
CA GLY A 546 32.95 22.21 -49.15
C GLY A 546 34.10 22.79 -49.97
N ARG A 547 35.36 22.65 -49.50
CA ARG A 547 36.53 23.09 -50.29
C ARG A 547 36.78 22.18 -51.50
N GLY A 548 36.56 20.88 -51.39
CA GLY A 548 36.67 19.94 -52.51
C GLY A 548 35.73 20.32 -53.67
N LEU A 549 34.45 20.55 -53.38
CA LEU A 549 33.48 21.04 -54.36
C LEU A 549 33.86 22.42 -54.90
N GLY A 550 34.32 23.34 -54.03
CA GLY A 550 34.78 24.67 -54.45
C GLY A 550 35.95 24.63 -55.43
N LEU A 551 36.90 23.70 -55.26
CA LEU A 551 38.02 23.49 -56.19
C LEU A 551 37.55 22.91 -57.52
N ILE A 552 36.61 21.96 -57.50
CA ILE A 552 36.02 21.39 -58.73
C ILE A 552 35.28 22.47 -59.52
N VAL A 553 34.46 23.29 -58.85
CA VAL A 553 33.75 24.41 -59.48
C VAL A 553 34.74 25.42 -60.07
N ARG A 554 35.81 25.77 -59.34
CA ARG A 554 36.88 26.63 -59.87
C ARG A 554 37.57 26.04 -61.10
N GLY A 555 37.87 24.74 -61.07
CA GLY A 555 38.48 24.02 -62.19
C GLY A 555 37.59 24.03 -63.43
N ILE A 556 36.28 23.82 -63.26
CA ILE A 556 35.30 23.87 -64.35
C ILE A 556 35.20 25.30 -64.92
N ILE A 557 35.12 26.32 -64.07
CA ILE A 557 35.07 27.73 -64.50
C ILE A 557 36.35 28.14 -65.25
N GLN A 558 37.53 27.74 -64.77
CA GLN A 558 38.80 27.98 -65.47
C GLN A 558 38.86 27.22 -66.79
N GLY A 559 38.40 25.97 -66.86
CA GLY A 559 38.32 25.19 -68.10
C GLY A 559 37.41 25.83 -69.14
N ILE A 560 36.24 26.34 -68.72
CA ILE A 560 35.31 27.07 -69.59
C ILE A 560 35.89 28.43 -70.03
N SER A 561 36.58 29.13 -69.13
CA SER A 561 37.22 30.41 -69.47
C SER A 561 38.36 30.24 -70.48
N ASN A 562 39.16 29.18 -70.35
CA ASN A 562 40.25 28.88 -71.28
C ASN A 562 39.71 28.43 -72.66
N SER A 563 38.65 27.62 -72.70
CA SER A 563 38.02 27.24 -73.98
C SER A 563 37.31 28.42 -74.67
N LEU A 564 36.78 29.37 -73.92
CA LEU A 564 36.24 30.64 -74.45
C LEU A 564 37.35 31.61 -74.92
N GLN A 565 38.54 31.58 -74.32
CA GLN A 565 39.69 32.34 -74.81
C GLN A 565 40.28 31.71 -76.08
N GLU A 566 40.37 30.39 -76.18
CA GLU A 566 40.82 29.71 -77.41
C GLU A 566 39.85 29.93 -78.57
N THR A 567 38.54 29.94 -78.33
CA THR A 567 37.54 30.27 -79.37
C THR A 567 37.55 31.75 -79.77
N ARG A 568 37.92 32.68 -78.88
CA ARG A 568 38.15 34.09 -79.24
C ARG A 568 39.46 34.31 -80.02
N TYR A 569 40.51 33.55 -79.73
CA TYR A 569 41.77 33.62 -80.49
C TYR A 569 41.66 32.93 -81.86
N GLY A 570 40.86 31.87 -81.99
CA GLY A 570 40.54 31.27 -83.29
C GLY A 570 39.75 32.21 -84.22
N LYS A 571 38.79 32.97 -83.67
CA LYS A 571 37.93 33.88 -84.45
C LYS A 571 38.61 35.17 -84.93
N ASN A 572 39.75 35.55 -84.33
CA ASN A 572 40.56 36.69 -84.77
C ASN A 572 41.59 36.33 -85.85
N ARG A 573 41.81 35.04 -86.15
CA ARG A 573 42.60 34.61 -87.32
C ARG A 573 41.79 34.60 -88.61
N GLU A 574 40.49 34.26 -88.56
CA GLU A 574 39.63 34.24 -89.75
C GLU A 574 39.22 35.64 -90.28
N ARG A 575 39.43 36.72 -89.52
CA ARG A 575 39.14 38.10 -89.97
C ARG A 575 40.34 38.87 -90.54
N ARG A 576 41.49 38.20 -90.76
CA ARG A 576 42.66 38.80 -91.43
C ARG A 576 42.93 38.28 -92.84
N ASP A 577 42.17 37.28 -93.30
CA ASP A 577 42.30 36.68 -94.63
C ASP A 577 40.99 36.77 -95.47
N SER A 578 40.17 37.81 -95.27
CA SER A 578 39.06 38.16 -96.20
C SER A 578 39.04 39.63 -96.55
#